data_AF-A0A812NUU6-F1
#
_entry.id   AF-A0A812NUU6-F1
#
_cell.length_a   1.000
_cell.length_b   1.000
_cell.length_c   1.000
_cell.angle_alpha   90.00
_cell.angle_beta   90.00
_cell.angle_gamma   90.00
#
_symmetry.space_group_name_H-M   'P 1'
#
loop_
_entity.id
_entity.type
_entity.pdbx_description
1 polymer ?
#
loop_
_entity_poly.entity_id
_entity_poly.type
_entity_poly.pdbx_seq_one_letter_code
_entity_poly.pdbx_strand_id
1 'polypeptide(L)'
;MGAGSSSWDPFSLCSGPAAPNSHVSNQVVHPHAHEFIAEADEVEEAMMQEAMCQSLLANEPEHEDLKAALSQSLRPSPPPDPGHTEESLRLQALLDVLGMKRLDVGSTNHSEEGTLLSNQCFYLAIARSWLASVDNGSGMLVRDSALQLKREIEASVFCVRGDVGELGDEAEAYTDYLSCVVQGQSPASASAITDLAIAIFASSLGGIEAYQGKGYGALPRAQQVSNLALVWHRPGHFEAVVAADGGKMDINLQELIDLAESQNVVAAVVKA
;
A
#
# COMPACT_ATOMS: atom_id res chain seq x y z
N MET A 1 -51.97 -28.46 22.62
CA MET A 1 -51.45 -28.69 23.99
C MET A 1 -50.59 -29.94 23.94
N GLY A 2 -49.28 -29.82 24.16
CA GLY A 2 -48.33 -30.92 24.06
C GLY A 2 -46.92 -30.36 23.96
N ALA A 3 -46.19 -30.46 25.07
CA ALA A 3 -44.88 -29.88 25.32
C ALA A 3 -43.74 -30.60 24.58
N GLY A 4 -42.59 -29.92 24.46
CA GLY A 4 -41.35 -30.49 23.93
C GLY A 4 -40.17 -29.54 24.03
N SER A 5 -39.73 -29.28 25.26
CA SER A 5 -38.50 -28.58 25.64
C SER A 5 -37.25 -29.42 25.38
N SER A 6 -36.16 -28.82 24.88
CA SER A 6 -34.80 -29.25 25.25
C SER A 6 -33.82 -28.08 25.17
N SER A 7 -33.31 -27.72 26.35
CA SER A 7 -32.26 -26.75 26.60
C SER A 7 -30.89 -27.39 26.40
N TRP A 8 -29.94 -26.63 25.85
CA TRP A 8 -28.54 -27.00 25.77
C TRP A 8 -27.72 -25.91 26.48
N ASP A 9 -27.15 -26.26 27.64
CA ASP A 9 -26.14 -25.49 28.36
C ASP A 9 -24.77 -26.16 28.16
N PRO A 10 -23.74 -25.44 27.70
CA PRO A 10 -22.35 -25.88 27.85
C PRO A 10 -21.60 -24.95 28.82
N PHE A 11 -20.58 -25.52 29.46
CA PHE A 11 -19.58 -24.91 30.37
C PHE A 11 -19.80 -25.11 31.86
N SER A 12 -19.43 -26.32 32.29
CA SER A 12 -19.05 -26.63 33.66
C SER A 12 -17.53 -26.52 33.82
N LEU A 13 -17.16 -25.74 34.84
CA LEU A 13 -15.91 -25.53 35.56
C LEU A 13 -14.92 -26.70 35.60
N CYS A 14 -13.62 -26.38 35.48
CA CYS A 14 -12.52 -27.07 36.17
C CYS A 14 -11.44 -26.05 36.60
N SER A 15 -11.15 -26.02 37.91
CA SER A 15 -10.19 -25.14 38.56
C SER A 15 -9.00 -25.94 39.13
N GLY A 16 -7.77 -25.48 38.83
CA GLY A 16 -6.51 -25.57 39.62
C GLY A 16 -5.83 -26.94 39.84
N PRO A 17 -4.62 -27.01 40.45
CA PRO A 17 -3.73 -25.94 40.93
C PRO A 17 -2.19 -26.12 40.70
N ALA A 18 -1.44 -25.05 41.06
CA ALA A 18 -0.12 -24.96 41.71
C ALA A 18 1.22 -25.34 41.00
N ALA A 19 2.17 -24.39 41.14
CA ALA A 19 3.61 -24.45 40.81
C ALA A 19 4.43 -25.33 41.77
N PRO A 20 5.73 -25.58 41.48
CA PRO A 20 6.74 -24.81 42.22
C PRO A 20 8.03 -24.41 41.44
N ASN A 21 8.71 -23.41 42.03
CA ASN A 21 10.03 -22.85 41.72
C ASN A 21 11.17 -23.87 41.54
N SER A 22 12.17 -23.53 40.72
CA SER A 22 13.58 -23.69 41.13
C SER A 22 14.52 -22.71 40.42
N HIS A 23 15.37 -22.11 41.25
CA HIS A 23 16.52 -21.27 40.93
C HIS A 23 17.54 -21.98 40.05
N VAL A 24 18.10 -21.26 39.07
CA VAL A 24 19.53 -21.38 38.71
C VAL A 24 20.10 -19.98 38.52
N SER A 25 20.98 -19.60 39.43
CA SER A 25 21.91 -18.49 39.27
C SER A 25 23.02 -18.92 38.32
N ASN A 26 23.34 -18.11 37.32
CA ASN A 26 24.66 -18.12 36.70
C ASN A 26 25.13 -16.68 36.54
N GLN A 27 26.05 -16.29 37.42
CA GLN A 27 26.89 -15.12 37.26
C GLN A 27 27.85 -15.39 36.10
N VAL A 28 27.79 -14.56 35.07
CA VAL A 28 28.90 -14.37 34.11
C VAL A 28 29.40 -12.95 34.32
N VAL A 29 30.71 -12.86 34.52
CA VAL A 29 31.44 -11.67 34.91
C VAL A 29 32.41 -11.31 33.78
N HIS A 30 32.38 -10.02 33.38
CA HIS A 30 33.40 -9.23 32.65
C HIS A 30 33.60 -9.49 31.14
N PRO A 31 34.30 -8.58 30.41
CA PRO A 31 34.23 -7.10 30.40
C PRO A 31 34.31 -6.54 28.95
N HIS A 32 33.46 -5.59 28.55
CA HIS A 32 33.77 -4.74 27.37
C HIS A 32 33.10 -3.37 27.52
N ALA A 33 33.77 -2.48 28.24
CA ALA A 33 33.52 -1.05 28.19
C ALA A 33 34.67 -0.43 27.38
N HIS A 34 34.49 -0.29 26.07
CA HIS A 34 35.30 0.57 25.19
C HIS A 34 34.72 0.58 23.75
N GLU A 35 33.46 1.01 23.58
CA GLU A 35 32.94 1.27 22.21
C GLU A 35 31.80 2.30 22.16
N PHE A 36 31.68 3.20 23.15
CA PHE A 36 30.59 4.17 23.27
C PHE A 36 30.98 5.63 22.97
N ILE A 37 32.06 5.88 22.23
CA ILE A 37 32.58 7.25 22.01
C ILE A 37 32.53 7.68 20.52
N ALA A 38 31.98 6.88 19.61
CA ALA A 38 31.84 7.27 18.20
C ALA A 38 30.41 7.70 17.79
N GLU A 39 29.37 7.28 18.52
CA GLU A 39 27.96 7.60 18.15
C GLU A 39 27.47 8.95 18.69
N ALA A 40 28.20 9.61 19.59
CA ALA A 40 27.77 10.89 20.17
C ALA A 40 27.99 12.07 19.22
N ASP A 41 29.03 12.04 18.38
CA ASP A 41 29.37 13.15 17.47
C ASP A 41 28.38 13.23 16.28
N GLU A 42 27.89 12.10 15.77
CA GLU A 42 26.93 12.08 14.64
C GLU A 42 25.54 12.63 15.04
N VAL A 43 25.13 12.39 16.29
CA VAL A 43 23.84 12.91 16.81
C VAL A 43 23.91 14.42 17.02
N GLU A 44 25.04 14.95 17.50
CA GLU A 44 25.21 16.38 17.71
C GLU A 44 25.29 17.15 16.38
N GLU A 45 25.95 16.59 15.36
CA GLU A 45 25.99 17.17 14.01
C GLU A 45 24.61 17.19 13.34
N ALA A 46 23.83 16.10 13.46
CA ALA A 46 22.46 16.05 12.95
C ALA A 46 21.54 17.08 13.65
N MET A 47 21.64 17.23 14.97
CA MET A 47 20.86 18.21 15.72
C MET A 47 21.24 19.66 15.36
N MET A 48 22.53 19.93 15.11
CA MET A 48 23.00 21.26 14.72
C MET A 48 22.55 21.61 13.30
N GLN A 49 22.54 20.64 12.39
CA GLN A 49 22.04 20.81 11.02
C GLN A 49 20.52 21.05 11.00
N GLU A 50 19.75 20.33 11.82
CA GLU A 50 18.32 20.55 11.98
C GLU A 50 18.00 21.95 12.53
N ALA A 51 18.70 22.38 13.59
CA ALA A 51 18.52 23.70 14.18
C ALA A 51 18.85 24.84 13.19
N MET A 52 19.88 24.66 12.36
CA MET A 52 20.25 25.62 11.32
C MET A 52 19.17 25.72 10.22
N CYS A 53 18.60 24.58 9.81
CA CYS A 53 17.49 24.56 8.85
C CYS A 53 16.22 25.21 9.44
N GLN A 54 15.88 24.94 10.70
CA GLN A 54 14.72 25.56 11.36
C GLN A 54 14.87 27.08 11.47
N SER A 55 16.08 27.58 11.75
CA SER A 55 16.36 29.02 11.79
C SER A 55 16.20 29.72 10.44
N LEU A 56 16.47 29.04 9.32
CA LEU A 56 16.28 29.60 7.98
C LEU A 56 14.81 29.69 7.58
N LEU A 57 13.96 28.79 8.11
CA LEU A 57 12.53 28.73 7.79
C LEU A 57 11.69 29.78 8.54
N ALA A 58 12.23 30.39 9.60
CA ALA A 58 11.51 31.26 10.52
C ALA A 58 11.35 32.73 10.07
N ASN A 59 12.08 33.20 9.05
CA ASN A 59 12.21 34.64 8.78
C ASN A 59 11.68 35.18 7.43
N GLU A 60 11.12 34.37 6.53
CA GLU A 60 10.63 34.86 5.23
C GLU A 60 9.25 34.26 4.88
N PRO A 61 8.17 35.07 4.79
CA PRO A 61 6.82 34.58 4.52
C PRO A 61 6.49 34.32 3.03
N GLU A 62 7.43 34.49 2.08
CA GLU A 62 7.09 34.45 0.64
C GLU A 62 7.66 33.27 -0.17
N HIS A 63 8.29 32.29 0.47
CA HIS A 63 8.95 31.20 -0.26
C HIS A 63 8.42 29.80 0.13
N GLU A 64 7.11 29.61 -0.02
CA GLU A 64 6.45 28.28 0.04
C GLU A 64 7.21 27.23 -0.79
N ASP A 65 7.64 27.59 -2.01
CA ASP A 65 8.42 26.70 -2.87
C ASP A 65 9.78 26.31 -2.27
N LEU A 66 10.43 27.22 -1.54
CA LEU A 66 11.71 26.97 -0.90
C LEU A 66 11.53 26.11 0.36
N LYS A 67 10.45 26.31 1.11
CA LYS A 67 10.06 25.46 2.25
C LYS A 67 9.73 24.05 1.77
N ALA A 68 9.02 23.91 0.64
CA ALA A 68 8.73 22.61 0.04
C ALA A 68 10.02 21.93 -0.44
N ALA A 69 10.93 22.66 -1.09
CA ALA A 69 12.21 22.13 -1.54
C ALA A 69 13.14 21.72 -0.37
N LEU A 70 13.23 22.52 0.69
CA LEU A 70 13.97 22.19 1.91
C LEU A 70 13.34 21.00 2.65
N SER A 71 12.01 20.95 2.75
CA SER A 71 11.31 19.80 3.33
C SER A 71 11.51 18.52 2.51
N GLN A 72 11.67 18.62 1.19
CA GLN A 72 12.07 17.48 0.35
C GLN A 72 13.53 17.09 0.55
N SER A 73 14.43 18.07 0.72
CA SER A 73 15.87 17.83 0.93
C SER A 73 16.21 17.28 2.31
N LEU A 74 15.37 17.53 3.31
CA LEU A 74 15.52 17.01 4.68
C LEU A 74 14.87 15.64 4.87
N ARG A 75 14.18 15.09 3.87
CA ARG A 75 13.70 13.71 3.96
C ARG A 75 14.92 12.79 4.06
N PRO A 76 14.92 11.83 5.01
CA PRO A 76 15.93 10.78 5.04
C PRO A 76 16.08 10.21 3.63
N SER A 77 17.31 10.17 3.12
CA SER A 77 17.58 9.50 1.86
C SER A 77 16.96 8.10 1.94
N PRO A 78 16.15 7.69 0.94
CA PRO A 78 15.51 6.39 0.98
C PRO A 78 16.59 5.35 1.25
N PRO A 79 16.31 4.34 2.11
CA PRO A 79 17.29 3.31 2.41
C PRO A 79 17.86 2.76 1.09
N PRO A 80 19.17 2.47 1.04
CA PRO A 80 19.79 1.93 -0.17
C PRO A 80 18.96 0.75 -0.66
N ASP A 81 18.61 0.76 -1.94
CA ASP A 81 17.70 -0.21 -2.55
C ASP A 81 18.16 -1.60 -2.13
N PRO A 82 17.39 -2.33 -1.29
CA PRO A 82 17.79 -3.65 -0.85
C PRO A 82 17.93 -4.47 -2.14
N GLY A 83 19.15 -4.87 -2.45
CA GLY A 83 19.50 -5.41 -3.77
C GLY A 83 18.45 -6.40 -4.26
N HIS A 84 18.14 -6.35 -5.56
CA HIS A 84 17.01 -7.10 -6.14
C HIS A 84 16.99 -8.55 -5.66
N THR A 85 15.94 -8.92 -4.93
CA THR A 85 15.69 -10.30 -4.51
C THR A 85 15.46 -11.18 -5.75
N GLU A 86 15.70 -12.48 -5.65
CA GLU A 86 15.43 -13.41 -6.75
C GLU A 86 13.95 -13.34 -7.16
N GLU A 87 13.09 -13.20 -6.15
CA GLU A 87 11.66 -12.93 -6.24
C GLU A 87 11.33 -11.70 -7.09
N SER A 88 11.97 -10.56 -6.80
CA SER A 88 11.76 -9.32 -7.55
C SER A 88 12.25 -9.45 -9.00
N LEU A 89 13.32 -10.20 -9.24
CA LEU A 89 13.84 -10.45 -10.58
C LEU A 89 12.88 -11.31 -11.41
N ARG A 90 12.23 -12.33 -10.80
CA ARG A 90 11.19 -13.13 -11.49
C ARG A 90 9.98 -12.29 -11.86
N LEU A 91 9.50 -11.42 -10.97
CA LEU A 91 8.40 -10.50 -11.28
C LEU A 91 8.79 -9.51 -12.40
N GLN A 92 10.01 -9.00 -12.39
CA GLN A 92 10.50 -8.13 -13.47
C GLN A 92 10.56 -8.89 -14.80
N ALA A 93 11.03 -10.14 -14.81
CA ALA A 93 11.02 -10.98 -16.01
C ALA A 93 9.59 -11.22 -16.55
N LEU A 94 8.60 -11.40 -15.66
CA LEU A 94 7.19 -11.49 -16.07
C LEU A 94 6.70 -10.18 -16.72
N LEU A 95 7.06 -9.02 -16.19
CA LEU A 95 6.76 -7.73 -16.83
C LEU A 95 7.39 -7.62 -18.22
N ASP A 96 8.64 -8.06 -18.36
CA ASP A 96 9.36 -8.02 -19.62
C ASP A 96 8.69 -8.93 -20.67
N VAL A 97 8.25 -10.13 -20.27
CA VAL A 97 7.45 -11.05 -21.12
C VAL A 97 6.13 -10.43 -21.54
N LEU A 98 5.49 -9.68 -20.65
CA LEU A 98 4.25 -8.96 -20.91
C LEU A 98 4.45 -7.68 -21.75
N GLY A 99 5.69 -7.26 -22.00
CA GLY A 99 5.98 -5.99 -22.68
C GLY A 99 5.51 -4.77 -21.87
N MET A 100 5.55 -4.88 -20.54
CA MET A 100 5.13 -3.83 -19.61
C MET A 100 6.33 -3.17 -18.94
N LYS A 101 6.11 -1.97 -18.40
CA LYS A 101 7.10 -1.22 -17.64
C LYS A 101 6.49 -0.59 -16.40
N ARG A 102 7.37 -0.27 -15.45
CA ARG A 102 7.05 0.51 -14.26
C ARG A 102 7.10 2.00 -14.60
N LEU A 103 6.14 2.76 -14.08
CA LEU A 103 6.03 4.20 -14.23
C LEU A 103 5.84 4.83 -12.85
N ASP A 104 6.83 5.58 -12.40
CA ASP A 104 6.71 6.38 -11.19
C ASP A 104 5.76 7.56 -11.45
N VAL A 105 4.78 7.70 -10.57
CA VAL A 105 3.71 8.70 -10.63
C VAL A 105 3.82 9.74 -9.51
N GLY A 106 4.88 9.65 -8.69
CA GLY A 106 5.09 10.49 -7.52
C GLY A 106 4.23 10.08 -6.33
N SER A 107 4.39 10.79 -5.21
CA SER A 107 3.76 10.48 -3.92
C SER A 107 2.87 11.60 -3.38
N THR A 108 2.65 12.66 -4.17
CA THR A 108 1.88 13.84 -3.75
C THR A 108 0.74 14.16 -4.71
N ASN A 109 -0.39 14.62 -4.16
CA ASN A 109 -1.54 15.13 -4.90
C ASN A 109 -2.06 16.41 -4.23
N HIS A 110 -3.14 17.01 -4.74
CA HIS A 110 -3.82 18.13 -4.08
C HIS A 110 -5.27 17.76 -3.76
N SER A 111 -5.80 18.30 -2.65
CA SER A 111 -7.23 18.24 -2.34
C SER A 111 -8.02 19.21 -3.22
N GLU A 112 -9.35 19.18 -3.13
CA GLU A 112 -10.25 20.13 -3.81
C GLU A 112 -9.99 21.58 -3.41
N GLU A 113 -9.56 21.81 -2.17
CA GLU A 113 -9.21 23.12 -1.63
C GLU A 113 -7.79 23.56 -2.05
N GLY A 114 -7.07 22.71 -2.79
CA GLY A 114 -5.67 22.96 -3.19
C GLY A 114 -4.65 22.62 -2.10
N THR A 115 -5.04 21.92 -1.04
CA THR A 115 -4.10 21.50 0.02
C THR A 115 -3.22 20.35 -0.48
N LEU A 116 -1.91 20.42 -0.26
CA LEU A 116 -0.99 19.34 -0.65
C LEU A 116 -1.25 18.08 0.20
N LEU A 117 -1.47 16.96 -0.48
CA LEU A 117 -1.65 15.64 0.11
C LEU A 117 -0.39 14.80 -0.11
N SER A 118 0.17 14.21 0.95
CA SER A 118 1.25 13.23 0.89
C SER A 118 0.72 11.78 0.82
N ASN A 119 1.64 10.82 0.61
CA ASN A 119 1.36 9.38 0.59
C ASN A 119 0.29 8.98 -0.44
N GLN A 120 0.29 9.65 -1.60
CA GLN A 120 -0.68 9.45 -2.67
C GLN A 120 -0.23 8.46 -3.75
N CYS A 121 0.98 7.89 -3.63
CA CYS A 121 1.57 7.03 -4.67
C CYS A 121 0.68 5.82 -5.01
N PHE A 122 0.00 5.23 -4.01
CA PHE A 122 -0.91 4.12 -4.21
C PHE A 122 -2.11 4.50 -5.12
N TYR A 123 -2.85 5.54 -4.76
CA TYR A 123 -4.01 5.99 -5.53
C TYR A 123 -3.63 6.51 -6.92
N LEU A 124 -2.50 7.22 -7.01
CA LEU A 124 -1.95 7.69 -8.28
C LEU A 124 -1.55 6.52 -9.18
N ALA A 125 -0.97 5.46 -8.63
CA ALA A 125 -0.57 4.29 -9.41
C ALA A 125 -1.79 3.56 -9.99
N ILE A 126 -2.83 3.36 -9.17
CA ILE A 126 -4.10 2.78 -9.62
C ILE A 126 -4.72 3.65 -10.71
N ALA A 127 -4.90 4.95 -10.45
CA ALA A 127 -5.51 5.88 -11.40
C ALA A 127 -4.75 5.89 -12.73
N ARG A 128 -3.41 5.95 -12.69
CA ARG A 128 -2.58 5.99 -13.90
C ARG A 128 -2.66 4.69 -14.70
N SER A 129 -2.66 3.53 -14.04
CA SER A 129 -2.76 2.24 -14.72
C SER A 129 -4.17 2.00 -15.27
N TRP A 130 -5.20 2.37 -14.50
CA TRP A 130 -6.59 2.26 -14.89
C TRP A 130 -6.90 3.12 -16.13
N LEU A 131 -6.47 4.39 -16.13
CA LEU A 131 -6.70 5.35 -17.21
C LEU A 131 -5.72 5.27 -18.38
N ALA A 132 -4.87 4.24 -18.47
CA ALA A 132 -3.70 4.18 -19.35
C ALA A 132 -3.98 4.21 -20.88
N SER A 133 -4.87 5.03 -21.41
CA SER A 133 -4.94 5.34 -22.84
C SER A 133 -3.98 6.49 -23.17
N VAL A 134 -3.46 6.48 -24.40
CA VAL A 134 -2.58 7.53 -24.93
C VAL A 134 -3.25 8.91 -24.88
N ASP A 135 -4.59 8.95 -24.99
CA ASP A 135 -5.39 10.18 -25.00
C ASP A 135 -5.85 10.62 -23.59
N ASN A 136 -5.96 9.67 -22.65
CA ASN A 136 -6.51 9.89 -21.30
C ASN A 136 -5.43 10.07 -20.21
N GLY A 137 -4.15 10.01 -20.57
CA GLY A 137 -3.01 10.17 -19.67
C GLY A 137 -2.74 11.61 -19.19
N SER A 138 -3.68 12.55 -19.34
CA SER A 138 -3.49 13.91 -18.84
C SER A 138 -3.29 13.89 -17.33
N GLY A 139 -2.26 14.57 -16.84
CA GLY A 139 -1.91 14.54 -15.41
C GLY A 139 -3.04 15.00 -14.47
N MET A 140 -3.97 15.84 -14.95
CA MET A 140 -5.14 16.27 -14.17
C MET A 140 -6.15 15.14 -13.98
N LEU A 141 -6.51 14.42 -15.05
CA LEU A 141 -7.48 13.31 -14.95
C LEU A 141 -6.98 12.20 -14.01
N VAL A 142 -5.68 11.92 -14.03
CA VAL A 142 -5.03 10.97 -13.10
C VAL A 142 -5.16 11.44 -11.66
N ARG A 143 -4.90 12.72 -11.38
CA ARG A 143 -4.99 13.30 -10.04
C ARG A 143 -6.42 13.30 -9.50
N ASP A 144 -7.39 13.70 -10.32
CA ASP A 144 -8.80 13.73 -9.94
C ASP A 144 -9.31 12.30 -9.65
N SER A 145 -8.94 11.35 -10.51
CA SER A 145 -9.30 9.94 -10.31
C SER A 145 -8.64 9.33 -9.09
N ALA A 146 -7.39 9.68 -8.79
CA ALA A 146 -6.71 9.25 -7.58
C ALA A 146 -7.40 9.79 -6.32
N LEU A 147 -7.87 11.05 -6.34
CA LEU A 147 -8.59 11.65 -5.23
C LEU A 147 -9.97 11.01 -5.01
N GLN A 148 -10.67 10.68 -6.10
CA GLN A 148 -11.91 9.90 -6.03
C GLN A 148 -11.66 8.51 -5.45
N LEU A 149 -10.64 7.80 -5.92
CA LEU A 149 -10.26 6.47 -5.38
C LEU A 149 -9.94 6.55 -3.89
N LYS A 150 -9.18 7.56 -3.45
CA LYS A 150 -8.86 7.79 -2.03
C LYS A 150 -10.13 7.85 -1.19
N ARG A 151 -11.07 8.72 -1.59
CA ARG A 151 -12.34 8.91 -0.86
C ARG A 151 -13.17 7.63 -0.80
N GLU A 152 -13.33 6.95 -1.93
CA GLU A 152 -14.16 5.76 -2.00
C GLU A 152 -13.55 4.61 -1.18
N ILE A 153 -12.23 4.43 -1.24
CA ILE A 153 -11.52 3.42 -0.45
C ILE A 153 -11.64 3.76 1.04
N GLU A 154 -11.31 4.98 1.46
CA GLU A 154 -11.34 5.40 2.87
C GLU A 154 -12.74 5.38 3.47
N ALA A 155 -13.76 5.82 2.72
CA ALA A 155 -15.15 5.74 3.16
C ALA A 155 -15.60 4.29 3.39
N SER A 156 -15.15 3.37 2.52
CA SER A 156 -15.44 1.94 2.68
C SER A 156 -14.80 1.36 3.94
N VAL A 157 -13.56 1.76 4.23
CA VAL A 157 -12.85 1.36 5.46
C VAL A 157 -13.56 1.85 6.69
N PHE A 158 -13.97 3.12 6.69
CA PHE A 158 -14.70 3.73 7.80
C PHE A 158 -15.98 2.95 8.12
N CYS A 159 -16.71 2.49 7.09
CA CYS A 159 -17.93 1.71 7.28
C CYS A 159 -17.68 0.34 7.95
N VAL A 160 -16.54 -0.29 7.69
CA VAL A 160 -16.19 -1.60 8.25
C VAL A 160 -15.61 -1.50 9.66
N ARG A 161 -14.72 -0.54 9.89
CA ARG A 161 -14.00 -0.40 11.17
C ARG A 161 -14.77 0.44 12.19
N GLY A 162 -15.76 1.22 11.78
CA GLY A 162 -16.47 2.17 12.64
C GLY A 162 -15.64 3.43 12.91
N ASP A 163 -15.86 4.04 14.07
CA ASP A 163 -15.21 5.29 14.47
C ASP A 163 -13.75 5.04 14.86
N VAL A 164 -12.81 5.59 14.09
CA VAL A 164 -11.38 5.55 14.36
C VAL A 164 -10.86 6.95 14.11
N GLY A 165 -10.48 7.64 15.19
CA GLY A 165 -9.76 8.91 15.10
C GLY A 165 -8.62 8.76 14.10
N GLU A 166 -8.48 9.77 13.23
CA GLU A 166 -7.43 9.97 12.23
C GLU A 166 -6.66 8.68 11.91
N LEU A 167 -7.09 7.98 10.85
CA LEU A 167 -6.24 7.03 10.14
C LEU A 167 -4.92 7.76 9.85
N GLY A 168 -3.95 7.66 10.76
CA GLY A 168 -2.79 8.52 10.77
C GLY A 168 -2.00 8.38 9.48
N ASP A 169 -1.18 9.38 9.18
CA ASP A 169 -0.33 9.42 7.97
C ASP A 169 0.61 8.21 7.83
N GLU A 170 0.80 7.46 8.91
CA GLU A 170 1.64 6.25 9.07
C GLU A 170 0.92 4.93 8.71
N ALA A 171 -0.36 4.95 8.33
CA ALA A 171 -1.08 3.72 8.05
C ALA A 171 -0.67 3.12 6.69
N GLU A 172 0.35 2.25 6.69
CA GLU A 172 0.68 1.29 5.61
C GLU A 172 -0.47 0.32 5.25
N ALA A 173 -1.69 0.56 5.74
CA ALA A 173 -2.85 -0.32 5.71
C ALA A 173 -3.68 -0.21 4.40
N TYR A 174 -3.17 0.43 3.35
CA TYR A 174 -3.92 0.67 2.11
C TYR A 174 -4.31 -0.62 1.35
N THR A 175 -3.50 -1.67 1.44
CA THR A 175 -3.84 -3.00 0.89
C THR A 175 -4.88 -3.73 1.75
N ASP A 176 -4.78 -3.63 3.07
CA ASP A 176 -5.78 -4.20 4.00
C ASP A 176 -7.19 -3.64 3.71
N TYR A 177 -7.25 -2.40 3.24
CA TYR A 177 -8.49 -1.70 2.89
C TYR A 177 -9.12 -2.16 1.58
N LEU A 178 -8.33 -2.63 0.62
CA LEU A 178 -8.87 -3.17 -0.63
C LEU A 178 -9.78 -4.37 -0.36
N SER A 179 -9.44 -5.20 0.63
CA SER A 179 -10.30 -6.32 1.03
C SER A 179 -11.69 -5.87 1.49
N CYS A 180 -11.77 -4.79 2.29
CA CYS A 180 -13.02 -4.21 2.77
C CYS A 180 -13.86 -3.61 1.65
N VAL A 181 -13.22 -2.90 0.71
CA VAL A 181 -13.88 -2.26 -0.43
C VAL A 181 -14.43 -3.33 -1.37
N VAL A 182 -13.62 -4.34 -1.67
CA VAL A 182 -13.96 -5.43 -2.57
C VAL A 182 -15.15 -6.22 -2.03
N GLN A 183 -15.18 -6.56 -0.74
CA GLN A 183 -16.30 -7.30 -0.10
C GLN A 183 -17.64 -6.54 -0.08
N GLY A 184 -17.74 -5.34 -0.67
CA GLY A 184 -19.00 -4.63 -0.87
C GLY A 184 -19.64 -4.16 0.44
N GLN A 185 -18.84 -3.97 1.49
CA GLN A 185 -19.29 -3.48 2.80
C GLN A 185 -19.46 -1.95 2.83
N SER A 186 -19.21 -1.29 1.70
CA SER A 186 -19.42 0.15 1.53
C SER A 186 -20.89 0.45 1.18
N PRO A 187 -21.55 1.40 1.87
CA PRO A 187 -22.91 1.84 1.55
C PRO A 187 -22.98 2.62 0.23
N ALA A 188 -21.85 3.03 -0.35
CA ALA A 188 -21.77 3.63 -1.69
C ALA A 188 -21.95 2.54 -2.77
N SER A 189 -23.18 2.05 -2.92
CA SER A 189 -23.61 0.92 -3.78
C SER A 189 -23.47 1.12 -5.31
N ALA A 190 -22.57 1.97 -5.80
CA ALA A 190 -22.39 2.20 -7.25
C ALA A 190 -21.01 2.78 -7.63
N SER A 191 -19.97 2.52 -6.82
CA SER A 191 -18.66 3.12 -7.07
C SER A 191 -17.94 2.42 -8.22
N ALA A 192 -17.14 3.15 -9.00
CA ALA A 192 -16.36 2.59 -10.11
C ALA A 192 -15.44 1.42 -9.67
N ILE A 193 -15.15 1.33 -8.36
CA ILE A 193 -14.35 0.28 -7.76
C ILE A 193 -15.05 -1.09 -7.78
N THR A 194 -16.39 -1.17 -7.75
CA THR A 194 -17.07 -2.47 -7.76
C THR A 194 -16.80 -3.26 -9.03
N ASP A 195 -16.55 -2.55 -10.12
CA ASP A 195 -16.27 -3.08 -11.44
C ASP A 195 -14.77 -3.15 -11.75
N LEU A 196 -13.92 -2.79 -10.78
CA LEU A 196 -12.46 -2.74 -10.92
C LEU A 196 -11.81 -4.04 -10.41
N ALA A 197 -10.71 -4.43 -11.05
CA ALA A 197 -9.74 -5.35 -10.49
C ALA A 197 -8.39 -4.64 -10.34
N ILE A 198 -7.72 -4.84 -9.22
CA ILE A 198 -6.39 -4.28 -8.95
C ILE A 198 -5.42 -5.44 -8.73
N ALA A 199 -4.39 -5.56 -9.57
CA ALA A 199 -3.33 -6.54 -9.40
C ALA A 199 -2.04 -5.84 -8.95
N ILE A 200 -1.52 -6.26 -7.80
CA ILE A 200 -0.32 -5.72 -7.16
C ILE A 200 0.83 -6.71 -7.34
N PHE A 201 1.86 -6.30 -8.07
CA PHE A 201 3.13 -7.02 -8.19
C PHE A 201 3.96 -6.69 -6.94
N ALA A 202 3.91 -7.57 -5.94
CA ALA A 202 4.57 -7.36 -4.65
C ALA A 202 6.04 -7.80 -4.72
N SER A 203 6.95 -6.87 -5.01
CA SER A 203 8.38 -7.16 -5.19
C SER A 203 9.04 -7.82 -3.98
N SER A 204 8.62 -7.47 -2.76
CA SER A 204 9.09 -8.08 -1.52
C SER A 204 8.63 -9.52 -1.32
N LEU A 205 7.51 -9.92 -1.93
CA LEU A 205 6.93 -11.26 -1.82
C LEU A 205 7.19 -12.15 -3.05
N GLY A 206 7.55 -11.56 -4.20
CA GLY A 206 7.76 -12.29 -5.44
C GLY A 206 6.49 -12.82 -6.10
N GLY A 207 5.34 -12.24 -5.77
CA GLY A 207 4.04 -12.70 -6.25
C GLY A 207 3.13 -11.56 -6.70
N ILE A 208 1.96 -11.96 -7.18
CA ILE A 208 0.86 -11.05 -7.53
C ILE A 208 -0.24 -11.21 -6.49
N GLU A 209 -0.66 -10.11 -5.90
CA GLU A 209 -1.85 -10.05 -5.08
C GLU A 209 -2.94 -9.27 -5.82
N ALA A 210 -4.05 -9.94 -6.13
CA ALA A 210 -5.13 -9.37 -6.90
C ALA A 210 -6.40 -9.20 -6.06
N TYR A 211 -7.02 -8.03 -6.20
CA TYR A 211 -8.24 -7.63 -5.54
C TYR A 211 -9.31 -7.44 -6.60
N GLN A 212 -10.32 -8.31 -6.60
CA GLN A 212 -11.34 -8.34 -7.64
C GLN A 212 -12.68 -7.85 -7.11
N GLY A 213 -13.11 -6.66 -7.55
CA GLY A 213 -14.43 -6.12 -7.25
C GLY A 213 -15.57 -7.06 -7.68
N LYS A 214 -16.69 -6.99 -6.96
CA LYS A 214 -17.84 -7.90 -7.12
C LYS A 214 -18.43 -7.92 -8.54
N GLY A 215 -18.43 -6.78 -9.22
CA GLY A 215 -18.96 -6.62 -10.57
C GLY A 215 -17.99 -7.06 -11.67
N TYR A 216 -16.68 -6.99 -11.42
CA TYR A 216 -15.63 -7.22 -12.43
C TYR A 216 -15.79 -8.56 -13.19
N GLY A 217 -16.06 -9.65 -12.46
CA GLY A 217 -16.18 -10.99 -13.06
C GLY A 217 -17.38 -11.15 -14.01
N ALA A 218 -18.40 -10.30 -13.88
CA ALA A 218 -19.59 -10.32 -14.74
C ALA A 218 -19.45 -9.42 -15.98
N LEU A 219 -18.39 -8.60 -16.06
CA LEU A 219 -18.16 -7.71 -17.18
C LEU A 219 -17.74 -8.49 -18.44
N PRO A 220 -18.09 -8.02 -19.65
CA PRO A 220 -17.49 -8.50 -20.89
C PRO A 220 -15.96 -8.33 -20.88
N ARG A 221 -15.22 -9.22 -21.56
CA ARG A 221 -13.73 -9.18 -21.60
C ARG A 221 -13.18 -7.78 -21.89
N ALA A 222 -13.73 -7.07 -22.87
CA ALA A 222 -13.25 -5.73 -23.23
C ALA A 222 -13.33 -4.74 -22.04
N GLN A 223 -14.38 -4.86 -21.21
CA GLN A 223 -14.54 -4.06 -20.01
C GLN A 223 -13.67 -4.57 -18.86
N GLN A 224 -13.47 -5.88 -18.74
CA GLN A 224 -12.51 -6.45 -17.79
C GLN A 224 -11.09 -5.93 -18.05
N VAL A 225 -10.66 -5.94 -19.31
CA VAL A 225 -9.40 -5.33 -19.73
C VAL A 225 -9.36 -3.86 -19.33
N SER A 226 -10.38 -3.06 -19.69
CA SER A 226 -10.41 -1.62 -19.35
C SER A 226 -10.51 -1.34 -17.85
N ASN A 227 -10.95 -2.29 -17.05
CA ASN A 227 -11.14 -2.15 -15.60
C ASN A 227 -10.10 -2.93 -14.78
N LEU A 228 -9.04 -3.42 -15.42
CA LEU A 228 -7.86 -3.91 -14.71
C LEU A 228 -6.89 -2.75 -14.47
N ALA A 229 -6.46 -2.58 -13.22
CA ALA A 229 -5.37 -1.71 -12.81
C ALA A 229 -4.20 -2.58 -12.34
N LEU A 230 -3.00 -2.25 -12.80
CA LEU A 230 -1.76 -2.99 -12.53
C LEU A 230 -0.80 -2.06 -11.77
N VAL A 231 -0.35 -2.50 -10.60
CA VAL A 231 0.45 -1.70 -9.67
C VAL A 231 1.68 -2.49 -9.26
N TRP A 232 2.84 -1.86 -9.25
CA TRP A 232 4.05 -2.43 -8.69
C TRP A 232 4.25 -1.90 -7.28
N HIS A 233 4.49 -2.79 -6.33
CA HIS A 233 4.77 -2.44 -4.94
C HIS A 233 6.20 -2.78 -4.58
N ARG A 234 6.92 -1.80 -4.06
CA ARG A 234 8.20 -1.94 -3.35
C ARG A 234 8.07 -1.29 -1.97
N PRO A 235 8.89 -1.68 -0.97
CA PRO A 235 8.77 -1.10 0.37
C PRO A 235 8.69 0.43 0.34
N GLY A 236 7.59 0.97 0.88
CA GLY A 236 7.31 2.41 0.97
C GLY A 236 6.87 3.11 -0.32
N HIS A 237 6.68 2.42 -1.45
CA HIS A 237 6.31 3.08 -2.71
C HIS A 237 5.49 2.20 -3.68
N PHE A 238 4.57 2.85 -4.39
CA PHE A 238 3.78 2.23 -5.44
C PHE A 238 4.03 2.91 -6.79
N GLU A 239 4.18 2.11 -7.83
CA GLU A 239 4.40 2.55 -9.21
C GLU A 239 3.28 2.00 -10.09
N ALA A 240 2.88 2.74 -11.12
CA ALA A 240 1.94 2.22 -12.10
C ALA A 240 2.64 1.20 -13.00
N VAL A 241 1.98 0.09 -13.32
CA VAL A 241 2.41 -0.82 -14.38
C VAL A 241 1.58 -0.52 -15.62
N VAL A 242 2.28 -0.24 -16.71
CA VAL A 242 1.71 0.17 -18.01
C VAL A 242 2.39 -0.58 -19.15
N ALA A 243 1.79 -0.61 -20.33
CA ALA A 243 2.45 -1.14 -21.52
C ALA A 243 3.73 -0.34 -21.85
N ALA A 244 4.63 -0.90 -22.67
CA ALA A 244 5.90 -0.26 -23.02
C ALA A 244 5.74 1.15 -23.63
N ASP A 245 4.66 1.40 -24.36
CA ASP A 245 4.28 2.70 -24.92
C ASP A 245 3.62 3.66 -23.90
N GLY A 246 3.41 3.21 -22.66
CA GLY A 246 2.69 3.92 -21.62
C GLY A 246 1.16 3.73 -21.66
N GLY A 247 0.69 2.93 -22.62
CA GLY A 247 -0.70 2.57 -22.83
C GLY A 247 -1.20 1.47 -21.90
N LYS A 248 -2.37 0.96 -22.23
CA LYS A 248 -3.06 -0.10 -21.50
C LYS A 248 -2.77 -1.44 -22.16
N MET A 249 -2.46 -2.44 -21.34
CA MET A 249 -2.26 -3.80 -21.81
C MET A 249 -3.60 -4.47 -22.12
N ASP A 250 -3.70 -5.19 -23.24
CA ASP A 250 -4.90 -5.97 -23.60
C ASP A 250 -4.93 -7.33 -22.87
N ILE A 251 -5.00 -7.27 -21.54
CA ILE A 251 -5.05 -8.44 -20.67
C ILE A 251 -6.12 -8.25 -19.59
N ASN A 252 -6.92 -9.29 -19.34
CA ASN A 252 -7.81 -9.31 -18.18
C ASN A 252 -7.14 -10.01 -17.00
N LEU A 253 -7.72 -9.87 -15.80
CA LEU A 253 -7.18 -10.49 -14.58
C LEU A 253 -6.92 -11.99 -14.73
N GLN A 254 -7.84 -12.78 -15.28
CA GLN A 254 -7.65 -14.23 -15.38
C GLN A 254 -6.45 -14.59 -16.27
N GLU A 255 -6.33 -13.93 -17.42
CA GLU A 255 -5.20 -14.11 -18.34
C GLU A 255 -3.86 -13.72 -17.69
N LEU A 256 -3.85 -12.67 -16.86
CA LEU A 256 -2.67 -12.28 -16.07
C LEU A 256 -2.27 -13.37 -15.08
N ILE A 257 -3.23 -13.94 -14.35
CA ILE A 257 -2.99 -15.00 -13.37
C ILE A 257 -2.44 -16.26 -14.08
N ASP A 258 -3.10 -16.70 -15.16
CA ASP A 258 -2.68 -17.87 -15.93
C ASP A 258 -1.24 -17.71 -16.47
N LEU A 259 -0.90 -16.50 -16.96
CA LEU A 259 0.45 -16.21 -17.43
C LEU A 259 1.46 -16.19 -16.28
N ALA A 260 1.13 -15.57 -15.14
CA ALA A 260 2.00 -15.54 -13.98
C ALA A 260 2.33 -16.96 -13.49
N GLU A 261 1.32 -17.83 -13.37
CA GLU A 261 1.50 -19.23 -12.99
C GLU A 261 2.38 -19.99 -13.99
N SER A 262 2.23 -19.73 -15.30
CA SER A 262 3.09 -20.32 -16.34
C SER A 262 4.57 -19.92 -16.21
N GLN A 263 4.85 -18.77 -15.57
CA GLN A 263 6.19 -18.26 -15.29
C GLN A 263 6.66 -18.61 -13.87
N ASN A 264 5.94 -19.48 -13.14
CA ASN A 264 6.21 -19.82 -11.73
C ASN A 264 6.15 -18.62 -10.78
N VAL A 265 5.32 -17.62 -11.09
CA VAL A 265 4.99 -16.51 -10.20
C VAL A 265 3.71 -16.88 -9.45
N VAL A 266 3.77 -16.85 -8.12
CA VAL A 266 2.60 -17.11 -7.27
C VAL A 266 1.62 -15.96 -7.40
N ALA A 267 0.35 -16.28 -7.62
CA ALA A 267 -0.70 -15.28 -7.65
C ALA A 267 -1.85 -15.66 -6.70
N ALA A 268 -2.29 -14.69 -5.89
CA ALA A 268 -3.40 -14.83 -4.98
C ALA A 268 -4.52 -13.87 -5.39
N VAL A 269 -5.76 -14.35 -5.43
CA VAL A 269 -6.93 -13.53 -5.78
C VAL A 269 -7.87 -13.44 -4.59
N VAL A 270 -8.02 -12.22 -4.07
CA VAL A 270 -9.01 -11.85 -3.05
C VAL A 270 -10.29 -11.40 -3.77
N LYS A 271 -11.35 -12.19 -3.65
CA LYS A 271 -12.66 -11.91 -4.27
C LYS A 271 -13.64 -11.33 -3.25
N ALA A 272 -14.50 -10.45 -3.74
CA ALA A 272 -15.67 -9.90 -3.06
C ALA A 272 -16.71 -10.94 -2.66
#